data_AF-A0A382YPC3-F1
#
_entry.id   AF-A0A382YPC3-F1
#
_cell.length_a   1.000
_cell.length_b   1.000
_cell.length_c   1.000
_cell.angle_alpha   90.00
_cell.angle_beta   90.00
_cell.angle_gamma   90.00
#
_symmetry.space_group_name_H-M   'P 1'
#
loop_
_entity.id
_entity.type
_entity.pdbx_description
1 polymer ?
#
loop_
_entity_poly.entity_id
_entity_poly.type
_entity_poly.pdbx_seq_one_letter_code
_entity_poly.pdbx_strand_id
1 'polypeptide(L)'
;MTINSTKYRIPKNLYNNIDRPSVGLIVLNTDFTFERDFVRLYNEHQPEFDFYFNRIHFANPMTPDSLAAIEGDLTQVSNEILPGYDLDLVVFNCTSSSSILG
;
A
#
# COMPACT_ATOMS: atom_id res chain seq x y z
N MET A 1 -4.89 12.91 -25.55
CA MET A 1 -3.61 13.05 -24.83
C MET A 1 -3.06 11.64 -24.67
N THR A 2 -2.03 11.28 -25.43
CA THR A 2 -1.54 9.89 -25.53
C THR A 2 -0.25 9.79 -24.73
N ILE A 3 -0.26 9.06 -23.62
CA ILE A 3 0.95 8.83 -22.82
C ILE A 3 1.65 7.62 -23.44
N ASN A 4 2.73 7.86 -24.16
CA ASN A 4 3.61 6.79 -24.62
C ASN A 4 4.48 6.33 -23.44
N SER A 5 4.17 5.16 -22.89
CA SER A 5 5.04 4.49 -21.93
C SER A 5 6.18 3.81 -22.70
N THR A 6 7.35 4.44 -22.69
CA THR A 6 8.59 3.77 -23.07
C THR A 6 8.89 2.77 -21.96
N LYS A 7 8.65 1.47 -22.19
CA LYS A 7 9.09 0.42 -21.25
C LYS A 7 10.58 0.59 -21.02
N TYR A 8 10.97 1.12 -19.86
CA TYR A 8 12.36 1.23 -19.48
C TYR A 8 12.99 -0.17 -19.49
N ARG A 9 14.04 -0.35 -20.29
CA ARG A 9 14.83 -1.58 -20.25
C ARG A 9 15.68 -1.53 -18.99
N ILE A 10 15.21 -2.19 -17.94
CA ILE A 10 15.91 -2.29 -16.66
C ILE A 10 17.31 -2.90 -16.93
N PRO A 11 18.41 -2.20 -16.63
CA PRO A 11 19.76 -2.74 -16.80
C PRO A 11 19.96 -4.02 -15.97
N LYS A 12 20.72 -4.96 -16.52
CA LYS A 12 20.93 -6.31 -15.95
C LYS A 12 21.51 -6.31 -14.53
N ASN A 13 22.09 -5.19 -14.07
CA ASN A 13 22.62 -5.04 -12.70
C ASN A 13 21.54 -4.66 -11.66
N LEU A 14 20.36 -4.19 -12.08
CA LEU A 14 19.19 -3.99 -11.22
C LEU A 14 18.41 -5.30 -11.01
N TYR A 15 18.76 -6.37 -11.74
CA TYR A 15 18.24 -7.72 -11.49
C TYR A 15 18.92 -8.40 -10.30
N ASN A 16 19.95 -7.78 -9.72
CA ASN A 16 20.51 -8.24 -8.44
C ASN A 16 19.65 -7.66 -7.31
N ASN A 17 18.67 -8.46 -6.88
CA ASN A 17 17.89 -8.45 -5.63
C ASN A 17 16.37 -8.46 -5.87
N ILE A 18 15.84 -9.61 -6.29
CA ILE A 18 14.50 -10.04 -5.84
C ILE A 18 14.66 -10.77 -4.48
N ASP A 19 15.53 -10.25 -3.61
CA ASP A 19 15.76 -10.77 -2.25
C ASP A 19 15.15 -9.85 -1.18
N ARG A 20 14.62 -8.68 -1.59
CA ARG A 20 13.93 -7.76 -0.69
C ARG A 20 12.44 -8.06 -0.76
N PRO A 21 11.79 -8.42 0.38
CA PRO A 21 10.35 -8.59 0.41
C PRO A 21 9.63 -7.33 -0.06
N SER A 22 8.57 -7.49 -0.84
CA SER A 22 7.70 -6.41 -1.31
C SER A 22 6.49 -6.27 -0.38
N VAL A 23 6.35 -5.11 0.27
CA VAL A 23 5.31 -4.84 1.25
C VAL A 23 4.31 -3.82 0.71
N GLY A 24 3.05 -4.22 0.60
CA GLY A 24 1.92 -3.34 0.32
C GLY A 24 1.40 -2.67 1.59
N LEU A 25 1.14 -1.36 1.52
CA LEU A 25 0.58 -0.55 2.60
C LEU A 25 -0.73 0.07 2.11
N ILE A 26 -1.84 -0.36 2.70
CA ILE A 26 -3.15 0.26 2.46
C ILE A 26 -3.38 1.31 3.54
N VAL A 27 -3.65 2.55 3.13
CA VAL A 27 -3.94 3.68 4.03
C VAL A 27 -5.27 4.34 3.66
N LEU A 28 -5.89 5.07 4.59
CA LEU A 28 -7.10 5.82 4.27
C LEU A 28 -6.80 6.95 3.27
N ASN A 29 -7.70 7.20 2.33
CA ASN A 29 -7.56 8.33 1.40
C ASN A 29 -7.56 9.70 2.09
N THR A 30 -8.04 9.79 3.33
CA THR A 30 -8.01 10.97 4.19
C THR A 30 -6.80 11.02 5.13
N ASP A 31 -5.93 10.03 5.14
CA ASP A 31 -4.72 10.05 5.96
C ASP A 31 -3.65 10.97 5.32
N PHE A 32 -3.25 11.99 6.06
CA PHE A 32 -2.24 12.99 5.66
C PHE A 32 -0.88 12.76 6.32
N THR A 33 -0.78 11.77 7.19
CA THR A 33 0.32 11.58 8.13
C THR A 33 1.11 10.32 7.86
N PHE A 34 0.42 9.18 7.67
CA PHE A 34 1.07 7.88 7.64
C PHE A 34 2.19 7.77 6.61
N GLU A 35 1.90 8.08 5.34
CA GLU A 35 2.90 7.96 4.27
C GLU A 35 4.15 8.81 4.56
N ARG A 36 3.96 10.03 5.07
CA ARG A 36 5.06 10.94 5.42
C ARG A 36 5.91 10.36 6.56
N ASP A 37 5.25 9.94 7.63
CA ASP A 37 5.92 9.46 8.83
C ASP A 37 6.60 8.10 8.58
N PHE A 38 5.96 7.23 7.80
CA PHE A 38 6.52 5.96 7.37
C PHE A 38 7.79 6.15 6.52
N VAL A 39 7.76 7.04 5.53
CA VAL A 39 8.96 7.32 4.70
C VAL A 39 10.10 7.86 5.55
N ARG A 40 9.79 8.73 6.54
CA ARG A 40 10.80 9.22 7.48
C ARG A 40 11.40 8.09 8.31
N LEU A 41 10.57 7.25 8.95
CA LEU A 41 11.01 6.12 9.76
C LEU A 41 11.80 5.09 8.94
N TYR A 42 11.33 4.77 7.74
CA TYR A 42 12.01 3.88 6.81
C TYR A 42 13.43 4.39 6.49
N ASN A 43 13.57 5.70 6.25
CA ASN A 43 14.89 6.30 6.00
C ASN A 43 15.79 6.32 7.25
N GLU A 44 15.22 6.49 8.45
CA GLU A 44 15.99 6.46 9.70
C GLU A 44 16.47 5.05 10.05
N HIS A 45 15.64 4.02 9.82
CA HIS A 45 15.92 2.64 10.22
C HIS A 45 16.52 1.75 9.11
N GLN A 46 16.44 2.18 7.84
CA GLN A 46 16.98 1.48 6.66
C GLN A 46 16.63 -0.04 6.65
N PRO A 47 15.35 -0.42 6.77
CA PRO A 47 14.97 -1.83 6.79
C PRO A 47 15.19 -2.50 5.42
N GLU A 48 15.24 -3.83 5.38
CA GLU A 48 15.56 -4.62 4.19
C GLU A 48 14.36 -5.12 3.39
N PHE A 49 13.36 -4.27 3.15
CA PHE A 49 12.21 -4.58 2.28
C PHE A 49 11.86 -3.37 1.41
N ASP A 50 11.13 -3.57 0.33
CA ASP A 50 10.59 -2.48 -0.50
C ASP A 50 9.11 -2.28 -0.17
N PHE A 51 8.58 -1.06 -0.33
CA PHE A 51 7.21 -0.75 0.05
C PHE A 51 6.44 0.04 -1.02
N TYR A 52 5.13 -0.20 -1.06
CA TYR A 52 4.21 0.39 -2.02
C TYR A 52 2.91 0.78 -1.33
N PHE A 53 2.34 1.92 -1.70
CA PHE A 53 1.10 2.43 -1.11
C PHE A 53 -0.08 2.26 -2.07
N ASN A 54 -1.25 1.95 -1.51
CA ASN A 54 -2.52 2.27 -2.13
C ASN A 54 -3.49 2.87 -1.09
N ARG A 55 -4.47 3.63 -1.55
CA ARG A 55 -5.41 4.36 -0.70
C ARG A 55 -6.80 3.74 -0.81
N ILE A 56 -7.41 3.42 0.33
CA ILE A 56 -8.80 2.95 0.40
C ILE A 56 -9.75 4.12 0.72
N HIS A 57 -10.96 4.06 0.18
CA HIS A 57 -11.95 5.11 0.42
C HIS A 57 -12.41 5.14 1.87
N PHE A 58 -12.32 6.31 2.49
CA PHE A 58 -12.95 6.59 3.79
C PHE A 58 -14.35 7.16 3.59
N ALA A 59 -15.36 6.51 4.19
CA ALA A 59 -16.74 6.99 4.22
C ALA A 59 -17.02 7.81 5.49
N ASN A 60 -17.66 8.97 5.31
CA ASN A 60 -18.05 9.90 6.38
C ASN A 60 -19.58 9.97 6.48
N PRO A 61 -20.22 9.87 7.66
CA PRO A 61 -19.64 9.77 9.01
C PRO A 61 -18.98 8.43 9.33
N MET A 62 -17.93 8.47 10.18
CA MET A 62 -17.27 7.26 10.68
C MET A 62 -18.20 6.56 11.68
N THR A 63 -18.80 5.47 11.22
CA THR A 63 -19.71 4.62 11.99
C THR A 63 -19.20 3.18 11.95
N PRO A 64 -19.61 2.30 12.90
CA PRO A 64 -19.26 0.89 12.83
C PRO A 64 -19.61 0.26 11.47
N ASP A 65 -20.76 0.61 10.90
CA ASP A 65 -21.20 0.11 9.59
C ASP A 65 -20.28 0.58 8.46
N SER A 66 -19.89 1.86 8.44
CA SER A 66 -18.97 2.38 7.43
C SER A 66 -17.55 1.81 7.57
N LEU A 67 -17.14 1.46 8.80
CA LEU A 67 -15.85 0.81 9.06
C LEU A 67 -15.85 -0.65 8.61
N ALA A 68 -16.96 -1.36 8.82
CA ALA A 68 -17.14 -2.73 8.38
C ALA A 68 -17.20 -2.84 6.85
N ALA A 69 -17.79 -1.85 6.18
CA ALA A 69 -17.88 -1.81 4.72
C ALA A 69 -16.51 -1.79 4.02
N ILE A 70 -15.45 -1.34 4.69
CA ILE A 70 -14.08 -1.29 4.15
C ILE A 70 -13.58 -2.69 3.77
N GLU A 71 -14.00 -3.74 4.48
CA GLU A 71 -13.59 -5.12 4.19
C GLU A 71 -13.87 -5.54 2.75
N GLY A 72 -15.01 -5.10 2.20
CA GLY A 72 -15.42 -5.42 0.84
C GLY A 72 -14.46 -4.89 -0.23
N ASP A 73 -13.75 -3.80 0.06
CA ASP A 73 -12.85 -3.13 -0.88
C ASP A 73 -11.38 -3.57 -0.70
N LEU A 74 -11.02 -4.21 0.44
CA LEU A 74 -9.63 -4.54 0.77
C LEU A 74 -8.94 -5.39 -0.31
N THR A 75 -9.63 -6.40 -0.82
CA THR A 75 -9.07 -7.30 -1.85
C THR A 75 -8.82 -6.58 -3.16
N GLN A 76 -9.72 -5.67 -3.55
CA GLN A 76 -9.52 -4.89 -4.77
C GLN A 76 -8.36 -3.93 -4.59
N VAL A 77 -8.36 -3.16 -3.50
CA VAL A 77 -7.32 -2.17 -3.22
C VAL A 77 -5.94 -2.83 -3.07
N SER A 78 -5.86 -4.02 -2.49
CA SER A 78 -4.59 -4.77 -2.40
C SER A 78 -4.06 -5.17 -3.78
N ASN A 79 -4.92 -5.65 -4.67
CA ASN A 79 -4.54 -6.04 -6.04
C ASN A 79 -4.10 -4.85 -6.90
N GLU A 80 -4.58 -3.65 -6.56
CA GLU A 80 -4.25 -2.42 -7.26
C GLU A 80 -2.92 -1.78 -6.80
N ILE A 81 -2.31 -2.25 -5.70
CA ILE A 81 -1.01 -1.73 -5.20
C ILE A 81 0.09 -1.91 -6.26
N LEU A 82 0.21 -3.12 -6.82
CA LEU A 82 1.22 -3.42 -7.84
C LEU A 82 0.67 -4.43 -8.87
N PRO A 83 -0.15 -3.98 -9.84
CA PRO A 83 -0.85 -4.87 -10.75
C PRO A 83 0.09 -5.76 -11.57
N GLY A 84 -0.14 -7.08 -11.52
CA GLY A 84 0.65 -8.08 -12.25
C GLY A 84 1.93 -8.53 -11.55
N TYR A 85 2.13 -8.15 -10.29
CA TYR A 85 3.23 -8.58 -9.44
C TYR A 85 2.70 -9.07 -8.09
N ASP A 86 3.41 -10.03 -7.49
CA ASP A 86 3.09 -10.53 -6.16
C ASP A 86 3.71 -9.62 -5.08
N LEU A 87 2.99 -9.46 -3.97
CA LEU A 87 3.48 -8.82 -2.74
C LEU A 87 3.70 -9.91 -1.69
N ASP A 88 4.79 -9.84 -0.94
CA ASP A 88 5.10 -10.78 0.15
C ASP A 88 4.24 -10.51 1.40
N LEU A 89 3.81 -9.27 1.59
CA LEU A 89 2.97 -8.85 2.71
C LEU A 89 2.09 -7.68 2.29
N VAL A 90 0.85 -7.65 2.78
CA VAL A 90 -0.02 -6.47 2.71
C VAL A 90 -0.44 -6.09 4.12
N VAL A 91 -0.30 -4.81 4.45
CA VAL A 91 -0.65 -4.24 5.75
C VAL A 91 -1.75 -3.21 5.54
N PHE A 92 -2.84 -3.37 6.28
CA PHE A 92 -3.93 -2.41 6.32
C PHE A 92 -3.78 -1.48 7.53
N ASN A 93 -3.56 -0.19 7.28
CA ASN A 93 -3.29 0.81 8.31
C ASN A 93 -4.56 1.59 8.69
N CYS A 94 -5.46 0.94 9.43
CA CYS A 94 -6.57 1.63 10.07
C CYS A 94 -6.98 0.92 11.37
N THR A 95 -6.45 1.38 12.51
CA THR A 95 -6.73 0.78 13.82
C THR A 95 -8.22 0.68 14.13
N SER A 96 -9.00 1.71 13.79
CA SER A 96 -10.45 1.74 14.03
C SER A 96 -11.20 0.67 13.23
N SER A 97 -10.90 0.52 11.93
CA SER A 97 -11.50 -0.56 11.13
C SER A 97 -11.00 -1.93 11.55
N SER A 98 -9.69 -2.08 11.81
CA SER A 98 -9.15 -3.36 12.31
C SER A 98 -9.85 -3.82 13.59
N SER A 99 -10.18 -2.90 14.50
CA SER A 99 -10.92 -3.23 15.73
C SER A 99 -12.35 -3.74 15.48
N ILE A 100 -12.95 -3.41 14.34
CA ILE A 100 -14.29 -3.87 13.94
C ILE A 100 -14.20 -5.18 13.15
N LEU A 101 -13.16 -5.35 12.33
CA LEU A 101 -13.01 -6.48 11.42
C LEU A 101 -12.42 -7.74 12.09
N GLY A 102 -11.66 -7.58 13.19
CA GLY A 102 -11.05 -8.69 13.93
C GLY A 102 -9.55 -8.78 13.71
#